data_AF-A0A858Q8M1-F1
#
_entry.id   AF-A0A858Q8M1-F1
#
_cell.length_a   1.000
_cell.length_b   1.000
_cell.length_c   1.000
_cell.angle_alpha   90.00
_cell.angle_beta   90.00
_cell.angle_gamma   90.00
#
_symmetry.space_group_name_H-M   'P 1'
#
loop_
_entity.id
_entity.type
_entity.pdbx_description
1 polymer ?
#
loop_
_entity_poly.entity_id
_entity_poly.type
_entity_poly.pdbx_seq_one_letter_code
_entity_poly.pdbx_strand_id
1 'polypeptide(L)'
;MATITFDTLKFSKRLKEAGILPAQAEAEAEALAEVLEVNMRELVTKDDLRHELELLRRDIDARFIQLEQRLVIKLGALMAVAVGAVAALVKLL
;
A
#
# COMPACT_ATOMS: atom_id res chain seq x y z
N MET A 1 13.61 -0.40 7.07
CA MET A 1 13.44 1.07 7.03
C MET A 1 14.80 1.71 6.86
N ALA A 2 14.99 2.51 5.81
CA ALA A 2 16.18 3.36 5.72
C ALA A 2 16.00 4.50 6.73
N THR A 3 16.82 4.51 7.78
CA THR A 3 16.81 5.59 8.77
C THR A 3 17.39 6.84 8.12
N ILE A 4 16.54 7.86 7.92
CA ILE A 4 17.02 9.19 7.54
C ILE A 4 17.62 9.81 8.81
N THR A 5 18.95 9.87 8.88
CA THR A 5 19.66 10.44 10.03
C THR A 5 19.97 11.90 9.79
N PHE A 6 19.51 12.79 10.67
CA PHE A 6 19.95 14.17 10.73
C PHE A 6 21.19 14.28 11.63
N ASP A 7 22.30 14.78 11.08
CA ASP A 7 23.56 14.92 11.82
C ASP A 7 23.63 16.31 12.48
N THR A 8 23.10 16.37 13.70
CA THR A 8 23.04 17.58 14.54
C THR A 8 24.43 18.22 14.75
N LEU A 9 25.48 17.41 14.89
CA LEU A 9 26.85 17.90 15.11
C LEU A 9 27.43 18.53 13.85
N LYS A 10 27.27 17.89 12.70
CA LYS A 10 27.71 18.45 11.41
C LYS A 10 26.93 19.71 11.05
N PHE A 11 25.64 19.76 11.38
CA PHE A 11 24.82 20.95 11.15
C PHE A 11 25.25 22.11 12.05
N SER A 12 25.36 21.91 13.36
CA SER A 12 25.81 22.97 14.28
C SER A 12 27.22 23.46 13.94
N LYS A 13 28.14 22.58 13.51
CA LYS A 13 29.47 22.96 13.05
C LYS A 13 29.41 23.92 11.85
N ARG A 14 28.56 23.65 10.87
CA ARG A 14 28.37 24.52 9.71
C ARG A 14 27.82 25.89 10.11
N LEU A 15 26.89 25.95 11.06
CA LEU A 15 26.38 27.22 11.56
C LEU A 15 27.47 28.03 12.27
N LYS A 16 28.32 27.38 13.07
CA LYS A 16 29.49 28.00 13.72
C LYS A 16 30.48 28.55 12.68
N GLU A 17 30.78 27.77 11.63
CA GLU A 17 31.64 28.19 10.52
C GLU A 17 31.05 29.38 9.74
N ALA A 18 29.72 29.51 9.70
CA ALA A 18 29.01 30.65 9.13
C ALA A 18 28.92 31.87 10.07
N GLY A 19 29.50 31.81 11.26
CA GLY A 19 29.54 32.90 12.23
C GLY A 19 28.40 32.95 13.24
N ILE A 20 27.54 31.92 13.29
CA ILE A 20 26.53 31.79 14.36
C ILE A 20 27.22 31.42 15.67
N LEU A 21 26.78 32.04 16.77
CA LEU A 21 27.33 31.77 18.10
C LEU A 21 27.16 30.29 18.49
N PRO A 22 28.12 29.67 19.19
CA PRO A 22 28.07 28.23 19.47
C PRO A 22 26.78 27.75 20.14
N ALA A 23 26.28 28.49 21.13
CA ALA A 23 25.05 28.16 21.84
C ALA A 23 23.80 28.24 20.93
N GLN A 24 23.76 29.21 20.01
CA GLN A 24 22.66 29.34 19.04
C GLN A 24 22.72 28.23 18.00
N ALA A 25 23.92 27.93 17.48
CA ALA A 25 24.12 26.88 16.50
C ALA A 25 23.74 25.49 17.04
N GLU A 26 24.00 25.22 18.33
CA GLU A 26 23.59 24.00 19.00
C GLU A 26 22.07 23.96 19.22
N ALA A 27 21.48 25.05 19.73
CA ALA A 27 20.04 25.14 19.94
C ALA A 27 19.23 25.01 18.64
N GLU A 28 19.68 25.63 17.54
CA GLU A 28 19.03 25.49 16.23
C GLU A 28 19.13 24.06 15.69
N ALA A 29 20.29 23.41 15.84
CA ALA A 29 20.47 22.05 15.40
C ALA A 29 19.58 21.07 16.17
N GLU A 30 19.46 21.26 17.48
CA GLU A 30 18.60 20.46 18.36
C GLU A 30 17.12 20.66 18.05
N ALA A 31 16.66 21.91 17.95
CA ALA A 31 15.27 22.23 17.61
C ALA A 31 14.88 21.67 16.23
N LEU A 32 15.79 21.75 15.24
CA LEU A 32 15.53 21.18 13.92
C LEU A 32 15.52 19.64 13.96
N ALA A 33 16.37 19.01 14.77
CA ALA A 33 16.38 17.56 14.95
C ALA A 33 15.05 17.07 15.55
N GLU A 34 14.52 17.74 16.58
CA GLU A 34 13.22 17.41 17.18
C GLU A 34 12.07 17.51 16.15
N VAL A 35 12.01 18.61 15.40
CA VAL A 35 10.97 18.79 14.38
C VAL A 35 11.06 17.72 13.30
N LEU A 36 12.27 17.39 12.85
CA LEU A 36 12.46 16.32 11.88
C LEU A 36 12.07 14.96 12.45
N GLU A 37 12.41 14.65 13.70
CA GLU A 37 12.03 13.39 14.34
C GLU A 37 10.50 13.24 14.43
N VAL A 38 9.80 14.28 14.86
CA VAL A 38 8.32 14.28 14.94
C VAL A 38 7.71 14.07 13.56
N ASN A 39 8.15 14.83 12.55
CA ASN A 39 7.60 14.71 11.20
C ASN A 39 7.97 13.38 10.53
N MET A 40 9.11 12.78 10.88
CA MET A 40 9.58 11.53 10.26
C MET A 40 8.84 10.27 10.76
N ARG A 41 8.15 10.34 11.90
CA ARG A 41 7.43 9.18 12.48
C ARG A 41 6.19 8.78 11.67
N GLU A 42 5.59 9.70 10.92
CA GLU A 42 4.32 9.45 10.21
C GLU A 42 4.49 9.23 8.69
N LEU A 43 5.72 9.13 8.18
CA LEU A 43 5.92 8.88 6.75
C LEU A 43 5.64 7.43 6.39
N VAL A 44 4.70 7.25 5.47
CA VAL A 44 4.50 6.00 4.74
C VAL A 44 5.75 5.71 3.90
N THR A 45 6.32 4.53 4.06
CA THR A 45 7.49 4.10 3.29
C THR A 45 7.09 3.45 1.97
N LYS A 46 8.05 3.35 1.04
CA LYS A 46 7.84 2.60 -0.22
C LYS A 46 7.51 1.12 0.03
N ASP A 47 8.04 0.55 1.09
CA ASP A 47 7.78 -0.86 1.44
C ASP A 47 6.35 -1.02 1.99
N ASP A 48 5.85 -0.06 2.78
CA ASP A 48 4.46 -0.05 3.23
C ASP A 48 3.51 0.01 2.03
N LEU A 49 3.76 0.91 1.07
CA LEU A 49 2.96 1.00 -0.16
C LEU A 49 3.03 -0.28 -1.00
N ARG A 50 4.21 -0.89 -1.13
CA ARG A 50 4.35 -2.17 -1.85
C ARG A 50 3.56 -3.28 -1.18
N HIS A 51 3.60 -3.33 0.14
CA HIS A 51 2.84 -4.32 0.91
C HIS A 51 1.33 -4.15 0.71
N GLU A 52 0.82 -2.92 0.83
CA GLU A 52 -0.61 -2.65 0.60
C GLU A 52 -1.04 -2.94 -0.84
N LEU A 53 -0.20 -2.61 -1.83
CA LEU A 53 -0.47 -2.93 -3.23
C LEU A 53 -0.50 -4.44 -3.49
N GLU A 54 0.38 -5.22 -2.85
CA GLU A 54 0.36 -6.68 -2.95
C GLU A 54 -0.90 -7.28 -2.32
N LEU A 55 -1.34 -6.75 -1.17
CA LEU A 55 -2.58 -7.17 -0.53
C LEU A 55 -3.79 -6.85 -1.41
N LEU A 56 -3.85 -5.64 -1.96
CA LEU A 56 -4.92 -5.22 -2.85
C LEU A 56 -4.97 -6.08 -4.12
N ARG A 57 -3.81 -6.39 -4.71
CA ARG A 57 -3.72 -7.27 -5.88
C ARG A 57 -4.26 -8.66 -5.58
N ARG A 58 -3.90 -9.23 -4.43
CA ARG A 58 -4.41 -10.55 -4.00
C ARG A 58 -5.92 -10.54 -3.78
N ASP A 59 -6.48 -9.49 -3.19
CA ASP A 59 -7.93 -9.36 -3.01
C ASP A 59 -8.65 -9.29 -4.36
N ILE A 60 -8.14 -8.49 -5.29
CA ILE A 60 -8.68 -8.38 -6.65
C ILE A 60 -8.66 -9.75 -7.35
N ASP A 61 -7.53 -10.46 -7.32
CA ASP A 61 -7.40 -11.79 -7.94
C ASP A 61 -8.39 -12.79 -7.33
N ALA A 62 -8.52 -12.81 -6.00
CA ALA A 62 -9.45 -13.69 -5.30
C ALA A 62 -10.92 -13.39 -5.67
N ARG A 63 -11.30 -12.11 -5.72
CA ARG A 63 -12.65 -11.70 -6.14
C ARG A 63 -12.94 -12.05 -7.59
N PHE A 64 -11.95 -11.93 -8.47
CA PHE A 64 -12.09 -12.29 -9.88
C PHE A 64 -12.35 -13.80 -10.05
N ILE A 65 -11.57 -14.66 -9.37
CA ILE A 65 -11.78 -16.11 -9.36
C ILE A 65 -13.19 -16.47 -8.84
N GLN A 66 -13.66 -15.82 -7.78
CA GLN A 66 -15.00 -16.06 -7.26
C GLN A 66 -16.10 -15.66 -8.26
N LEU A 67 -15.91 -14.55 -8.97
CA LEU A 67 -16.85 -14.12 -10.01
C LEU A 67 -16.87 -15.10 -11.18
N GLU A 68 -15.71 -15.56 -11.64
CA GLU A 68 -15.58 -16.55 -12.70
C GLU A 68 -16.31 -17.85 -12.32
N GLN A 69 -16.07 -18.38 -11.12
CA GLN A 69 -16.75 -19.58 -10.62
C GLN A 69 -18.28 -19.41 -10.57
N ARG A 70 -18.76 -18.27 -10.06
CA ARG A 70 -20.21 -17.98 -10.01
C ARG A 70 -20.81 -17.90 -11.41
N LEU A 71 -20.10 -17.31 -12.37
CA LEU A 71 -20.56 -17.25 -13.76
C LEU A 71 -20.58 -18.64 -14.40
N VAL A 72 -19.53 -19.44 -14.23
CA VAL A 72 -19.46 -20.81 -14.74
C VAL A 72 -20.62 -21.66 -14.20
N ILE A 73 -20.89 -21.59 -12.90
CA ILE A 73 -22.00 -22.33 -12.28
C ILE A 73 -23.36 -21.85 -12.84
N LYS A 74 -23.58 -20.54 -12.91
CA LYS A 74 -24.86 -19.98 -13.42
C LYS A 74 -25.10 -20.35 -14.88
N LEU A 75 -24.07 -20.24 -15.72
CA LEU A 75 -24.15 -20.60 -17.13
C LEU A 75 -24.34 -22.10 -17.31
N GLY A 76 -23.59 -22.93 -16.56
CA GLY A 76 -23.75 -24.38 -16.59
C GLY A 76 -25.15 -24.83 -16.17
N ALA A 77 -25.71 -24.24 -15.10
CA ALA A 77 -27.06 -24.52 -14.66
C ALA A 77 -28.11 -24.12 -15.71
N LEU A 78 -27.97 -22.93 -16.32
CA LEU A 78 -28.86 -22.48 -17.38
C LEU A 78 -28.80 -23.39 -18.61
N MET A 79 -27.60 -23.82 -19.02
CA MET A 79 -27.41 -24.76 -20.12
C MET A 79 -28.04 -26.13 -19.82
N ALA A 80 -27.87 -26.66 -18.60
CA ALA A 80 -28.49 -27.91 -18.20
C ALA A 80 -30.03 -27.83 -18.22
N VAL A 81 -30.61 -26.72 -17.76
CA VAL A 81 -32.06 -26.47 -17.84
C VAL A 81 -32.52 -26.40 -19.30
N ALA A 82 -31.81 -25.64 -20.14
CA ALA A 82 -32.17 -25.49 -21.56
C ALA A 82 -32.12 -26.84 -22.30
N VAL A 83 -31.04 -27.61 -22.11
CA VAL A 83 -30.88 -28.94 -22.71
C VAL A 83 -31.94 -29.91 -22.19
N GLY A 84 -32.20 -29.92 -20.87
CA GLY A 84 -33.23 -30.76 -20.27
C GLY A 84 -34.63 -30.46 -20.80
N ALA A 85 -34.98 -29.18 -20.96
CA ALA A 85 -36.26 -28.77 -21.54
C ALA A 85 -36.42 -29.24 -22.99
N VAL A 86 -35.39 -29.07 -23.82
CA VAL A 86 -35.39 -29.56 -25.21
C VAL A 86 -35.54 -31.07 -25.28
N ALA A 87 -34.81 -31.82 -24.45
CA ALA A 87 -34.89 -33.28 -24.42
C ALA A 87 -36.30 -33.78 -24.00
N ALA A 88 -36.93 -33.11 -23.04
CA ALA A 88 -38.29 -33.43 -22.62
C ALA A 88 -39.31 -33.15 -23.75
N LEU A 89 -39.16 -32.04 -24.48
CA LEU A 89 -40.03 -31.70 -25.62
C LEU A 89 -39.90 -32.71 -26.76
N VAL A 90 -38.67 -33.10 -27.11
CA VAL A 90 -38.43 -34.11 -28.17
C VAL A 90 -39.03 -35.46 -27.83
N LYS A 91 -39.04 -35.85 -26.55
CA LYS A 91 -39.64 -37.12 -26.11
C LYS A 91 -41.17 -37.10 -26.11
N LEU A 92 -41.79 -35.92 -26.06
CA LEU A 92 -43.25 -35.74 -25.95
C LEU A 92 -43.95 -35.60 -27.32
N LEU A 93 -43.20 -35.19 -28.35
CA LEU A 93 -43.63 -35.14 -29.76
C LEU A 93 -43.43 -36.50 -30.44
#